data_AF-A0A1F9YXC6-F1
#
_entry.id   AF-A0A1F9YXC6-F1
#
_cell.length_a   1.000
_cell.length_b   1.000
_cell.length_c   1.000
_cell.angle_alpha   90.00
_cell.angle_beta   90.00
_cell.angle_gamma   90.00
#
_symmetry.space_group_name_H-M   'P 1'
#
loop_
_entity.id
_entity.type
_entity.pdbx_description
1 polymer ?
#
loop_
_entity_poly.entity_id
_entity_poly.type
_entity_poly.pdbx_seq_one_letter_code
_entity_poly.pdbx_strand_id
1 'polypeptide(L)'
;MKILTELFNIAFKYLVVLEVEKRIFRKLILRVIWVIVFVIVTFILILTAIFFLFAGIYQYFILYVSHAAAAIFVFLIASLLATLSAAVVKLHVR
;
A
#
# COMPACT_ATOMS: atom_id res chain seq x y z
N MET A 1 -11.23 -48.46 30.90
CA MET A 1 -12.04 -47.59 30.01
C MET A 1 -11.85 -46.10 30.28
N LYS A 2 -11.84 -45.60 31.54
CA LYS A 2 -11.66 -44.17 31.87
C LYS A 2 -10.44 -43.49 31.21
N ILE A 3 -9.27 -44.14 31.22
CA ILE A 3 -8.02 -43.59 30.69
C ILE A 3 -8.07 -43.37 29.17
N LEU A 4 -8.73 -44.27 28.42
CA LEU A 4 -8.91 -44.14 26.97
C LEU A 4 -9.83 -42.97 26.62
N THR A 5 -10.88 -42.76 27.39
CA THR A 5 -11.78 -41.60 27.24
C THR A 5 -11.09 -40.27 27.56
N GLU A 6 -10.25 -40.22 28.61
CA GLU A 6 -9.45 -39.02 28.95
C GLU A 6 -8.48 -38.65 27.82
N LEU A 7 -7.75 -39.63 27.27
CA LEU A 7 -6.83 -39.42 26.13
C LEU A 7 -7.56 -38.92 24.88
N PHE A 8 -8.73 -39.49 24.58
CA PHE A 8 -9.55 -39.02 23.46
C PHE A 8 -10.06 -37.59 23.68
N ASN A 9 -10.43 -37.24 24.91
CA ASN A 9 -10.96 -35.91 25.24
C ASN A 9 -9.87 -34.83 25.13
N ILE A 10 -8.62 -35.17 25.51
CA ILE A 10 -7.45 -34.32 25.30
C ILE A 10 -7.17 -34.14 23.80
N ALA A 11 -7.11 -35.23 23.04
CA ALA A 11 -6.89 -35.17 21.59
C ALA A 11 -7.97 -34.34 20.85
N PHE A 12 -9.22 -34.49 21.26
CA PHE A 12 -10.34 -33.73 20.69
C PHE A 12 -10.25 -32.24 21.03
N LYS A 13 -9.88 -31.88 22.26
CA LYS A 13 -9.61 -30.48 22.64
C LYS A 13 -8.50 -29.86 21.79
N TYR A 14 -7.40 -30.57 21.57
CA TYR A 14 -6.30 -30.08 20.72
C TYR A 14 -6.73 -29.85 19.27
N LEU A 15 -7.53 -30.77 18.70
CA LEU A 15 -8.08 -30.61 17.35
C LEU A 15 -8.98 -29.36 17.22
N VAL A 16 -9.83 -29.11 18.21
CA VAL A 16 -10.71 -27.93 18.23
C VAL A 16 -9.88 -26.63 18.31
N VAL A 17 -8.83 -26.59 19.12
CA VAL A 17 -7.94 -25.41 19.21
C VAL A 17 -7.25 -25.14 17.87
N LEU A 18 -6.71 -26.17 17.21
CA LEU A 18 -6.08 -26.04 15.89
C LEU A 18 -7.05 -25.53 14.82
N GLU A 19 -8.31 -25.97 14.86
CA GLU A 19 -9.33 -25.55 13.90
C GLU A 19 -9.73 -24.07 14.10
N VAL A 20 -9.80 -23.62 15.35
CA VAL A 20 -10.05 -22.22 15.72
C VAL A 20 -8.87 -21.34 15.30
N GLU A 21 -7.63 -21.75 15.58
CA GLU A 21 -6.43 -21.01 15.17
C GLU A 21 -6.34 -20.86 13.66
N LYS A 22 -6.61 -21.94 12.90
CA LYS A 22 -6.64 -21.89 11.43
C LYS A 22 -7.66 -20.88 10.91
N ARG A 23 -8.84 -20.80 11.55
CA ARG A 23 -9.89 -19.83 11.18
C ARG A 23 -9.47 -18.39 11.49
N ILE A 24 -8.80 -18.16 12.61
CA ILE A 24 -8.25 -16.85 12.99
C ILE A 24 -7.15 -16.44 12.01
N PHE A 25 -6.20 -17.33 11.73
CA PHE A 25 -5.12 -17.10 10.76
C PHE A 25 -5.67 -16.77 9.37
N ARG A 26 -6.67 -17.53 8.89
CA ARG A 26 -7.29 -17.26 7.58
C ARG A 26 -7.95 -15.88 7.53
N LYS A 27 -8.64 -15.47 8.59
CA LYS A 27 -9.22 -14.12 8.69
C LYS A 27 -8.14 -13.04 8.72
N LEU A 28 -7.04 -13.27 9.46
CA LEU A 28 -5.92 -12.34 9.54
C LEU A 28 -5.24 -12.17 8.17
N ILE A 29 -4.94 -13.28 7.49
CA ILE A 29 -4.34 -13.28 6.14
C ILE A 29 -5.23 -12.53 5.16
N LEU A 30 -6.54 -12.82 5.14
CA LEU A 30 -7.46 -12.10 4.27
C LEU A 30 -7.46 -10.60 4.57
N ARG A 31 -7.47 -10.20 5.84
CA ARG A 31 -7.40 -8.78 6.22
C ARG A 31 -6.10 -8.13 5.76
N VAL A 32 -4.96 -8.78 5.94
CA VAL A 32 -3.66 -8.29 5.47
C VAL A 32 -3.64 -8.14 3.96
N ILE A 33 -4.16 -9.13 3.22
CA ILE A 33 -4.29 -9.07 1.77
C ILE A 33 -5.14 -7.86 1.36
N TRP A 34 -6.29 -7.64 1.98
CA TRP A 34 -7.15 -6.50 1.69
C TRP A 34 -6.46 -5.16 1.94
N VAL A 35 -5.71 -5.04 3.05
CA VAL A 35 -4.92 -3.84 3.35
C VAL A 35 -3.85 -3.61 2.28
N ILE A 36 -3.12 -4.66 1.89
CA ILE A 36 -2.09 -4.57 0.85
C ILE A 36 -2.71 -4.14 -0.48
N VAL A 37 -3.80 -4.78 -0.90
CA VAL A 37 -4.52 -4.43 -2.13
C VAL A 37 -4.98 -2.97 -2.09
N PHE A 38 -5.56 -2.53 -0.97
CA PHE A 38 -5.99 -1.15 -0.80
C PHE A 38 -4.83 -0.16 -0.92
N VAL A 39 -3.69 -0.45 -0.29
CA VAL A 39 -2.48 0.39 -0.39
C VAL A 39 -1.98 0.47 -1.83
N ILE A 40 -1.92 -0.68 -2.54
CA ILE A 40 -1.50 -0.73 -3.95
C ILE A 40 -2.43 0.10 -4.82
N VAL A 41 -3.75 -0.08 -4.69
CA VAL A 41 -4.75 0.68 -5.47
C VAL A 41 -4.64 2.17 -5.19
N THR A 42 -4.52 2.56 -3.92
CA THR A 42 -4.36 3.97 -3.52
C THR A 42 -3.08 4.55 -4.12
N PHE A 43 -1.98 3.81 -4.09
CA PHE A 43 -0.71 4.24 -4.68
C PHE A 43 -0.83 4.45 -6.20
N ILE A 44 -1.48 3.54 -6.91
CA ILE A 44 -1.74 3.68 -8.35
C ILE A 44 -2.57 4.94 -8.61
N LEU A 45 -3.64 5.18 -7.86
CA LEU A 45 -4.48 6.37 -8.02
C LEU A 45 -3.70 7.67 -7.80
N ILE A 46 -2.85 7.71 -6.77
CA ILE A 46 -1.98 8.87 -6.51
C ILE A 46 -1.02 9.08 -7.68
N LEU A 47 -0.38 8.02 -8.17
CA LEU A 47 0.56 8.11 -9.29
C LEU A 47 -0.14 8.60 -10.57
N THR A 48 -1.34 8.10 -10.84
CA THR A 48 -2.17 8.55 -11.97
C THR A 48 -2.55 10.02 -11.82
N ALA A 49 -2.98 10.46 -10.64
CA ALA A 49 -3.32 11.86 -10.39
C ALA A 49 -2.12 12.80 -10.59
N ILE A 50 -0.95 12.42 -10.09
CA ILE A 50 0.31 13.17 -10.28
C ILE A 50 0.67 13.27 -11.76
N PHE A 51 0.53 12.17 -12.51
CA PHE A 51 0.79 12.17 -13.95
C PHE A 51 -0.15 13.13 -14.70
N PHE A 52 -1.45 13.08 -14.42
CA PHE A 52 -2.42 14.01 -15.03
C PHE A 52 -2.11 15.47 -14.67
N LEU A 53 -1.71 15.74 -13.42
CA LEU A 53 -1.34 17.09 -12.98
C LEU A 53 -0.14 17.61 -13.77
N PHE A 54 0.95 16.84 -13.89
CA PHE A 54 2.12 17.28 -14.67
C PHE A 54 1.83 17.39 -16.16
N ALA A 55 1.03 16.48 -16.72
CA ALA A 55 0.61 16.57 -18.12
C ALA A 55 -0.23 17.83 -18.39
N GLY A 56 -1.15 18.18 -17.48
CA GLY A 56 -1.95 19.39 -17.57
C GLY A 56 -1.11 20.66 -17.46
N ILE A 57 -0.16 20.69 -16.52
CA ILE A 57 0.79 21.80 -16.37
C ILE A 57 1.64 21.95 -17.64
N TYR A 58 2.15 20.84 -18.19
CA TYR A 58 2.91 20.85 -19.44
C TYR A 58 2.07 21.41 -20.60
N GLN A 59 0.85 20.90 -20.79
CA GLN A 59 -0.07 21.36 -21.84
C GLN A 59 -0.40 22.85 -21.69
N TYR A 60 -0.55 23.34 -20.46
CA TYR A 60 -0.76 24.75 -20.22
C TYR A 60 0.47 25.58 -20.64
N PHE A 61 1.67 25.18 -20.25
CA PHE A 61 2.89 25.94 -20.56
C PHE A 61 3.23 25.96 -22.05
N ILE A 62 2.99 24.88 -22.81
CA ILE A 62 3.27 24.87 -24.26
C ILE A 62 2.41 25.88 -25.05
N LEU A 63 1.33 26.41 -24.47
CA LEU A 63 0.54 27.49 -25.08
C LEU A 63 1.27 28.84 -25.05
N TYR A 64 2.23 29.01 -24.13
CA TYR A 64 2.91 30.28 -23.88
C TYR A 64 4.42 30.22 -24.16
N VAL A 65 5.02 29.03 -24.14
CA VAL A 65 6.47 28.83 -24.30
C VAL A 65 6.78 27.65 -25.22
N SER A 66 8.03 27.57 -25.69
CA SER A 66 8.49 26.43 -26.50
C SER A 66 8.38 25.11 -25.72
N HIS A 67 8.24 23.98 -26.44
CA HIS A 67 8.12 22.66 -25.83
C HIS A 67 9.30 22.34 -24.89
N ALA A 68 10.52 22.72 -25.28
CA ALA A 68 11.70 22.52 -24.46
C ALA A 68 11.64 23.32 -23.15
N ALA A 69 11.22 24.59 -23.21
CA ALA A 69 11.08 25.42 -22.01
C ALA A 69 9.97 24.89 -21.08
N ALA A 70 8.82 24.50 -21.62
CA ALA A 70 7.72 23.90 -20.85
C ALA A 70 8.15 22.61 -20.14
N ALA A 71 8.91 21.74 -20.80
CA ALA A 71 9.44 20.52 -20.20
C ALA A 71 10.40 20.82 -19.03
N ILE A 72 11.26 21.83 -19.17
CA ILE A 72 12.18 22.26 -18.10
C ILE A 72 11.39 22.78 -16.89
N PHE A 73 10.35 23.60 -17.10
CA PHE A 73 9.52 24.09 -15.99
C PHE A 73 8.82 22.95 -15.24
N VAL A 74 8.22 22.01 -15.98
CA VAL A 74 7.57 20.83 -15.37
C VAL A 74 8.58 19.99 -14.61
N PHE A 75 9.78 19.80 -15.15
CA PHE A 75 10.86 19.09 -14.48
C PHE A 75 11.29 19.78 -13.17
N LEU A 76 11.45 21.11 -13.17
CA LEU A 76 11.80 21.86 -11.97
C LEU A 76 10.74 21.71 -10.88
N ILE A 77 9.46 21.81 -11.25
CA ILE A 77 8.34 21.61 -10.30
C ILE A 77 8.35 20.18 -9.77
N ALA A 78 8.52 19.18 -10.64
CA ALA A 78 8.59 17.78 -10.25
C ALA A 78 9.76 17.49 -9.30
N SER A 79 10.94 18.06 -9.58
CA SER A 79 12.12 17.94 -8.74
C SER A 79 11.92 18.56 -7.35
N LEU A 80 11.27 19.73 -7.28
CA LEU A 80 10.93 20.38 -6.02
C LEU A 80 9.93 19.54 -5.20
N LEU A 81 8.88 18.99 -5.82
CA LEU A 81 7.97 18.08 -5.14
C LEU A 81 8.65 16.80 -4.65
N ALA A 82 9.55 16.21 -5.46
CA ALA A 82 10.28 15.01 -5.09
C ALA A 82 11.21 15.26 -3.89
N THR A 83 11.92 16.38 -3.88
CA THR A 83 12.81 16.76 -2.75
C THR A 83 12.04 17.05 -1.47
N LEU A 84 10.90 17.74 -1.55
CA LEU A 84 10.00 17.94 -0.40
C LEU A 84 9.48 16.60 0.14
N SER A 85 9.03 15.71 -0.76
CA SER A 85 8.55 14.38 -0.37
C SER A 85 9.65 13.57 0.32
N ALA A 86 10.87 13.57 -0.23
CA ALA A 86 12.02 12.91 0.37
C ALA A 86 12.39 13.50 1.74
N ALA A 87 12.31 14.83 1.90
CA ALA A 87 12.55 15.49 3.18
C ALA A 87 11.51 15.10 4.23
N VAL A 88 10.22 15.05 3.88
CA VAL A 88 9.14 14.61 4.77
C VAL A 88 9.34 13.16 5.19
N VAL A 89 9.67 12.26 4.25
CA VAL A 89 9.97 10.86 4.58
C VAL A 89 11.17 10.77 5.53
N LYS A 90 12.25 11.52 5.28
CA LYS A 90 13.42 11.55 6.16
C LYS A 90 13.11 12.04 7.57
N LEU A 91 12.20 13.00 7.72
CA LEU A 91 11.75 13.51 9.02
C LEU A 91 10.88 12.51 9.79
N HIS A 92 10.19 11.61 9.10
CA HIS A 92 9.32 10.60 9.73
C HIS A 92 10.06 9.31 10.10
N VAL A 93 11.21 9.05 9.46
CA VAL A 93 12.06 7.86 9.70
C VAL A 93 13.10 8.10 10.82
N ARG A 94 13.31 9.36 11.24
CA ARG A 94 14.13 9.72 12.41
C ARG A 94 13.27 9.81 13.66
#